data_AF-A0A4R0IPC9-F1
#
_entry.id   AF-A0A4R0IPC9-F1
#
_cell.length_a   1.000
_cell.length_b   1.000
_cell.length_c   1.000
_cell.angle_alpha   90.00
_cell.angle_beta   90.00
_cell.angle_gamma   90.00
#
_symmetry.space_group_name_H-M   'P 1'
#
loop_
_entity.id
_entity.type
_entity.pdbx_description
1 polymer ?
#
loop_
_entity_poly.entity_id
_entity_poly.type
_entity_poly.pdbx_seq_one_letter_code
_entity_poly.pdbx_strand_id
1 'polypeptide(L)'
;MPTTPALGFISMSFVRNTGELLAIRRQLKSFATEHGLQLTKVYVEEPGPPSAAFDLLESLLESDGQPLVVPTLHHLAVLGHPAQIRDHLRQCTHEVLSATKPAERTC
;
A
#
# COMPACT_ATOMS: atom_id res chain seq x y z
N MET A 1 23.06 2.42 3.36
CA MET A 1 22.41 1.22 2.81
C MET A 1 21.57 1.68 1.63
N PRO A 2 21.64 1.05 0.44
CA PRO A 2 20.68 1.33 -0.62
C PRO A 2 19.29 0.93 -0.13
N THR A 3 18.35 1.88 -0.14
CA THR A 3 16.95 1.62 0.19
C THR A 3 16.21 1.21 -1.07
N THR A 4 15.42 0.14 -1.02
CA THR A 4 14.64 -0.31 -2.17
C THR A 4 13.46 0.64 -2.39
N PRO A 5 13.24 1.18 -3.61
CA PRO A 5 12.09 2.04 -3.88
C PRO A 5 10.79 1.24 -3.75
N ALA A 6 9.79 1.82 -3.11
CA ALA A 6 8.50 1.20 -2.86
C ALA A 6 7.36 2.17 -3.17
N LEU A 7 6.23 1.63 -3.61
CA LEU A 7 5.00 2.38 -3.82
C LEU A 7 4.10 2.24 -2.60
N GLY A 8 3.33 3.28 -2.30
CA GLY A 8 2.34 3.29 -1.23
C GLY A 8 0.94 3.41 -1.79
N PHE A 9 -0.04 2.76 -1.15
CA PHE A 9 -1.45 2.91 -1.54
C PHE A 9 -2.38 3.01 -0.34
N ILE A 10 -3.29 3.99 -0.39
CA ILE A 10 -4.28 4.27 0.65
C ILE A 10 -5.62 4.49 -0.02
N SER A 11 -6.63 3.71 0.34
CA SER A 11 -8.02 4.00 -0.01
C SER A 11 -8.71 4.87 1.05
N MET A 12 -9.26 6.01 0.64
CA MET A 12 -10.04 6.93 1.48
C MET A 12 -11.34 6.32 2.00
N SER A 13 -11.83 5.23 1.40
CA SER A 13 -12.98 4.47 1.91
C SER A 13 -12.79 3.96 3.34
N PHE A 14 -11.53 3.87 3.80
CA PHE A 14 -11.16 3.45 5.14
C PHE A 14 -10.51 4.57 5.97
N VAL A 15 -10.58 5.81 5.49
CA VAL A 15 -10.00 6.99 6.14
C VAL A 15 -11.13 7.95 6.49
N ARG A 16 -11.28 8.30 7.76
CA ARG A 16 -12.39 9.14 8.24
C ARG A 16 -12.16 10.62 7.97
N ASN A 17 -10.92 11.08 8.02
CA ASN A 17 -10.56 12.48 7.85
C ASN A 17 -9.10 12.68 7.43
N THR A 18 -8.77 13.91 7.04
CA THR A 18 -7.42 14.30 6.60
C THR A 18 -6.36 14.10 7.70
N GLY A 19 -6.70 14.26 8.97
CA GLY A 19 -5.77 14.01 10.08
C GLY A 19 -5.36 12.54 10.17
N GLU A 20 -6.31 11.64 9.98
CA GLU A 20 -6.08 10.19 9.90
C GLU A 20 -5.26 9.82 8.66
N LEU A 21 -5.53 10.43 7.50
CA LEU A 21 -4.70 10.24 6.29
C LEU A 21 -3.24 10.59 6.55
N LEU A 22 -2.97 11.73 7.20
CA LEU A 22 -1.62 12.17 7.53
C LEU A 22 -0.95 11.25 8.56
N ALA A 23 -1.71 10.70 9.50
CA ALA A 23 -1.21 9.70 10.44
C ALA A 23 -0.84 8.40 9.74
N ILE A 24 -1.73 7.86 8.90
CA ILE A 24 -1.51 6.65 8.10
C ILE A 24 -0.30 6.83 7.18
N ARG A 25 -0.18 7.96 6.48
CA ARG A 25 0.97 8.26 5.61
C ARG A 25 2.29 8.31 6.38
N ARG A 26 2.30 8.87 7.60
CA ARG A 26 3.47 8.85 8.48
C ARG A 26 3.80 7.43 8.95
N GLN A 27 2.80 6.62 9.27
CA GLN A 27 2.97 5.22 9.64
C GLN A 27 3.56 4.41 8.48
N LEU A 28 3.02 4.52 7.27
CA LEU A 28 3.54 3.91 6.05
C LEU A 28 5.01 4.27 5.83
N LYS A 29 5.37 5.56 5.96
CA LYS A 29 6.75 6.01 5.81
C LYS A 29 7.68 5.44 6.87
N SER A 30 7.23 5.39 8.11
CA SER A 30 8.01 4.82 9.22
C SER A 30 8.25 3.34 9.00
N PHE A 31 7.18 2.58 8.70
CA PHE A 31 7.24 1.17 8.36
C PHE A 31 8.18 0.89 7.18
N ALA A 32 8.05 1.63 6.08
CA ALA A 32 8.93 1.47 4.93
C ALA A 32 10.40 1.68 5.33
N THR A 33 10.68 2.74 6.10
CA THR A 33 12.05 3.04 6.56
C THR A 33 12.61 1.92 7.45
N GLU A 34 11.81 1.39 8.38
CA GLU A 34 12.19 0.27 9.25
C GLU A 34 12.48 -1.02 8.45
N HIS A 35 11.81 -1.20 7.32
CA HIS A 35 11.99 -2.33 6.41
C HIS A 35 13.07 -2.10 5.32
N GLY A 36 13.84 -1.00 5.40
CA GLY A 36 14.86 -0.66 4.40
C GLY A 36 14.29 -0.22 3.04
N LEU A 37 13.01 0.15 3.01
CA LEU A 37 12.31 0.64 1.84
C LEU A 37 12.21 2.17 1.84
N GLN A 38 12.15 2.75 0.64
CA GLN A 38 11.88 4.16 0.45
C GLN A 38 10.56 4.32 -0.30
N LEU A 39 9.54 4.87 0.36
CA LEU A 39 8.29 5.23 -0.32
C LEU A 39 8.54 6.39 -1.30
N THR A 40 8.55 6.07 -2.59
CA THR A 40 8.79 7.03 -3.68
C THR A 40 7.51 7.79 -4.02
N LYS A 41 6.37 7.09 -4.04
CA LYS A 41 5.06 7.68 -4.33
C LYS A 41 3.99 7.00 -3.48
N VAL A 42 3.00 7.77 -3.03
CA VAL A 42 1.84 7.26 -2.28
C VAL A 42 0.59 7.67 -3.04
N TYR A 43 -0.11 6.67 -3.57
CA TYR A 43 -1.39 6.80 -4.24
C TYR A 43 -2.51 6.84 -3.20
N VAL A 44 -3.38 7.83 -3.33
CA VAL A 44 -4.54 7.99 -2.45
C VAL A 44 -5.78 7.87 -3.33
N GLU A 45 -6.55 6.81 -3.13
CA GLU A 45 -7.80 6.57 -3.84
C GLU A 45 -8.93 7.31 -3.15
N GLU A 46 -9.61 8.18 -3.90
CA GLU A 46 -10.78 8.93 -3.44
C GLU A 46 -12.04 8.05 -3.53
N PRO A 47 -13.10 8.36 -2.76
CA PRO A 47 -14.37 7.65 -2.90
C PRO A 47 -14.98 7.91 -4.28
N GLY A 48 -15.15 6.85 -5.09
CA GLY A 48 -15.69 6.98 -6.44
C GLY A 48 -15.19 5.89 -7.39
N PRO A 49 -15.23 6.13 -8.72
CA PRO A 49 -14.60 5.23 -9.67
C PRO A 49 -13.08 5.15 -9.40
N PRO A 50 -12.50 3.93 -9.40
CA PRO A 50 -11.08 3.77 -9.12
C PRO A 50 -10.26 4.55 -10.14
N SER A 51 -9.37 5.41 -9.67
CA SER A 51 -8.50 6.23 -10.52
C SER A 51 -7.05 6.04 -10.09
N ALA A 52 -6.73 6.41 -8.84
CA ALA A 52 -5.41 6.25 -8.27
C ALA A 52 -4.97 4.79 -8.17
N ALA A 53 -5.92 3.85 -8.04
CA ALA A 53 -5.66 2.43 -8.01
C ALA A 53 -5.23 1.91 -9.40
N PHE A 54 -5.76 2.46 -10.50
CA PHE A 54 -5.27 2.12 -11.84
C PHE A 54 -3.91 2.75 -12.10
N ASP A 55 -3.70 4.03 -11.76
CA ASP A 55 -2.39 4.68 -11.87
C ASP A 55 -1.31 3.91 -11.09
N LEU A 56 -1.66 3.37 -9.92
CA LEU A 56 -0.79 2.50 -9.13
C LEU A 56 -0.44 1.21 -9.89
N LEU A 57 -1.44 0.53 -10.45
CA LEU A 57 -1.22 -0.71 -11.20
C LEU A 57 -0.34 -0.47 -12.43
N GLU A 58 -0.56 0.62 -13.16
CA GLU A 58 0.31 1.02 -14.27
C GLU A 58 1.75 1.27 -13.79
N SER A 59 1.91 1.98 -12.68
CA SER A 59 3.24 2.22 -12.10
C SER A 59 3.93 0.95 -11.62
N LEU A 60 3.17 -0.03 -11.10
CA LEU A 60 3.70 -1.34 -10.73
C LEU A 60 4.13 -2.10 -11.99
N LEU A 61 3.33 -2.09 -13.05
CA LEU A 61 3.68 -2.74 -14.33
C LEU A 61 4.93 -2.14 -14.97
N GLU A 62 5.12 -0.82 -14.89
CA GLU A 62 6.32 -0.13 -15.37
C GLU A 62 7.54 -0.33 -14.46
N SER A 63 7.31 -0.71 -13.21
CA SER A 63 8.36 -0.89 -12.21
C SER A 63 8.80 -2.34 -12.12
N ASP A 64 10.09 -2.61 -12.24
CA ASP A 64 10.60 -3.98 -12.14
C ASP A 64 10.59 -4.46 -10.67
N GLY A 65 9.48 -5.09 -10.24
CA GLY A 65 9.37 -5.75 -8.93
C GLY A 65 9.33 -4.80 -7.72
N GLN A 66 8.94 -3.53 -7.90
CA GLN A 66 8.80 -2.61 -6.76
C GLN A 66 7.76 -3.13 -5.75
N PRO A 67 8.10 -3.17 -4.44
CA PRO A 67 7.15 -3.56 -3.41
C PRO A 67 6.08 -2.49 -3.22
N LEU A 68 4.88 -2.95 -2.90
CA LEU A 68 3.71 -2.16 -2.55
C LEU A 68 3.49 -2.18 -1.04
N VAL A 69 3.45 -1.01 -0.41
CA VAL A 69 3.11 -0.85 1.00
C VAL A 69 1.69 -0.31 1.14
N VAL A 70 0.86 -1.01 1.90
CA VAL A 70 -0.51 -0.60 2.22
C VAL A 70 -0.70 -0.50 3.74
N PRO A 71 -1.62 0.32 4.26
CA PRO A 71 -1.93 0.31 5.69
C PRO A 71 -2.44 -1.08 6.11
N THR A 72 -3.46 -1.57 5.39
CA THR A 72 -4.04 -2.90 5.53
C THR A 72 -4.38 -3.47 4.16
N LEU A 73 -4.51 -4.79 4.04
CA LEU A 73 -4.95 -5.41 2.78
C LEU A 73 -6.34 -4.94 2.35
N HIS A 74 -7.21 -4.51 3.27
CA HIS A 74 -8.56 -4.03 2.94
C HIS A 74 -8.56 -2.81 2.03
N HIS A 75 -7.50 -2.00 2.02
CA HIS A 75 -7.43 -0.87 1.08
C HIS A 75 -7.43 -1.35 -0.38
N LEU A 76 -6.97 -2.58 -0.67
CA LEU A 76 -7.02 -3.20 -2.01
C LEU A 76 -8.43 -3.63 -2.43
N ALA A 77 -9.43 -3.54 -1.56
CA ALA A 77 -10.81 -3.96 -1.86
C ALA A 77 -11.43 -3.21 -3.05
N VAL A 78 -10.93 -2.00 -3.35
CA VAL A 78 -11.36 -1.21 -4.51
C VAL A 78 -10.98 -1.85 -5.85
N LEU A 79 -9.93 -2.68 -5.87
CA LEU A 79 -9.48 -3.41 -7.06
C LEU A 79 -10.16 -4.79 -7.19
N GLY A 80 -10.83 -5.27 -6.14
CA GLY A 80 -11.41 -6.60 -6.08
C GLY A 80 -11.13 -7.27 -4.74
N HIS A 81 -11.04 -8.61 -4.74
CA HIS A 81 -10.84 -9.33 -3.48
C HIS A 81 -9.40 -9.16 -2.96
N PRO A 82 -9.17 -8.59 -1.75
CA PRO A 82 -7.83 -8.21 -1.28
C PRO A 82 -6.78 -9.31 -1.34
N ALA A 83 -7.13 -10.54 -0.96
CA ALA A 83 -6.22 -11.67 -1.00
C ALA A 83 -5.84 -12.06 -2.44
N GLN A 84 -6.81 -12.05 -3.36
CA GLN A 84 -6.56 -12.36 -4.77
C GLN A 84 -5.66 -11.31 -5.42
N ILE A 85 -5.90 -10.02 -5.14
CA ILE A 85 -5.05 -8.93 -5.64
C ILE A 85 -3.62 -9.07 -5.12
N ARG A 86 -3.45 -9.33 -3.81
CA ARG A 86 -2.13 -9.59 -3.22
C ARG A 86 -1.42 -10.75 -3.90
N ASP A 87 -2.09 -11.88 -4.07
CA ASP A 87 -1.48 -13.06 -4.67
C ASP A 87 -1.16 -12.85 -6.15
N HIS A 88 -2.00 -12.10 -6.87
CA HIS A 88 -1.72 -11.69 -8.25
C HIS A 88 -0.48 -10.79 -8.34
N LEU A 89 -0.38 -9.77 -7.49
CA LEU A 89 0.79 -8.90 -7.44
C LEU A 89 2.08 -9.67 -7.13
N ARG A 90 2.02 -10.66 -6.23
CA ARG A 90 3.15 -11.54 -5.92
C ARG A 90 3.54 -12.41 -7.11
N GLN A 91 2.59 -12.90 -7.90
CA GLN A 91 2.87 -13.62 -9.15
C GLN A 91 3.55 -12.72 -10.18
N CYS A 92 3.25 -11.42 -10.17
CA CYS A 92 3.93 -10.39 -10.96
C CYS A 92 5.23 -9.88 -10.32
N THR A 93 5.79 -10.57 -9.30
CA THR A 93 7.05 -10.21 -8.63
C THR A 93 6.96 -8.96 -7.73
N HIS A 94 5.76 -8.43 -7.46
CA HIS A 94 5.54 -7.34 -6.52
C HIS A 94 5.19 -7.88 -5.15
N GLU A 95 6.05 -7.62 -4.15
CA GLU A 95 5.71 -7.92 -2.77
C GLU A 95 4.72 -6.90 -2.22
N VAL A 96 3.71 -7.36 -1.47
CA VAL A 96 2.72 -6.49 -0.83
C VAL A 96 2.89 -6.56 0.68
N LEU A 97 3.24 -5.44 1.28
CA LEU A 97 3.52 -5.30 2.70
C LEU A 97 2.41 -4.48 3.38
N SER A 98 1.92 -4.96 4.53
CA SER A 98 0.93 -4.25 5.33
C SER A 98 1.58 -3.57 6.54
N ALA A 99 1.40 -2.26 6.67
CA ALA A 99 1.95 -1.46 7.75
C ALA A 99 1.19 -1.59 9.09
N THR A 100 0.01 -2.24 9.12
CA THR A 100 -0.57 -2.71 10.38
C THR A 100 0.23 -3.90 10.89
N LYS A 101 0.88 -3.73 12.04
CA LYS A 101 1.29 -4.87 12.87
C LYS A 101 0.07 -5.78 13.04
N PRO A 102 0.19 -7.11 12.90
CA PRO A 102 -0.86 -7.98 13.40
C PRO A 102 -1.08 -7.56 14.84
N ALA A 103 -2.32 -7.18 15.19
CA ALA A 103 -2.68 -6.96 16.58
C ALA A 103 -2.15 -8.17 17.33
N GLU A 104 -1.18 -7.95 18.23
CA GLU A 104 -0.73 -8.99 19.15
C GLU A 104 -2.01 -9.56 19.76
N ARG A 105 -2.36 -10.77 19.36
CA ARG A 105 -3.28 -11.58 20.12
C ARG A 105 -2.53 -11.87 21.40
N THR A 106 -2.65 -10.98 22.38
CA THR A 106 -2.36 -11.29 23.78
C THR A 106 -3.21 -12.51 24.11
N CYS A 107 -2.54 -13.65 24.24
CA CYS A 107 -3.05 -14.86 24.87
C CYS A 107 -3.40 -14.59 26.33
#